data_AF-A0AAN8SE47-F1
#
_entry.id   AF-A0AAN8SE47-F1
#
_cell.length_a   1.000
_cell.length_b   1.000
_cell.length_c   1.000
_cell.angle_alpha   90.00
_cell.angle_beta   90.00
_cell.angle_gamma   90.00
#
_symmetry.space_group_name_H-M   'P 1'
#
loop_
_entity.id
_entity.type
_entity.pdbx_description
1 polymer ?
#
loop_
_entity_poly.entity_id
_entity_poly.type
_entity_poly.pdbx_seq_one_letter_code
_entity_poly.pdbx_strand_id
1 'polypeptide(L)'
;MNFIFNIFKSVSPAPLAKVSQMTDLLHSYMPKRFNNSLQRMHRLNMKFLENPVVPKKKSPLDGKPFAKGIILRTLIKKPRKPNSANRKCVLVRLSTGKELTAYVPGEGHNLQEHQVVLCRVGRLKDVPGVKIKCVRGKFDLPHVIKESKS
;
A
#
# COMPACT_ATOMS: atom_id res chain seq x y z
N MET A 1 52.62 -31.24 -66.05
CA MET A 1 51.79 -31.92 -67.06
C MET A 1 50.55 -31.07 -67.27
N ASN A 2 50.56 -30.30 -68.36
CA ASN A 2 49.41 -29.58 -68.91
C ASN A 2 48.38 -30.57 -69.49
N PHE A 3 47.22 -30.03 -69.90
CA PHE A 3 46.08 -30.67 -70.60
C PHE A 3 45.11 -31.37 -69.65
N ILE A 4 43.83 -31.01 -69.53
CA ILE A 4 42.82 -30.75 -70.59
C ILE A 4 41.83 -29.70 -70.02
N PHE A 5 41.77 -28.48 -70.55
CA PHE A 5 40.86 -27.99 -71.60
C PHE A 5 39.35 -28.02 -71.25
N ASN A 6 38.76 -26.80 -71.28
CA ASN A 6 37.37 -26.50 -71.64
C ASN A 6 36.26 -26.89 -70.62
N ILE A 7 35.35 -26.02 -70.18
CA ILE A 7 34.69 -24.89 -70.82
C ILE A 7 34.28 -23.86 -69.77
N PHE A 8 34.74 -22.63 -69.97
CA PHE A 8 34.11 -21.42 -69.48
C PHE A 8 32.85 -21.21 -70.34
N LYS A 9 31.65 -21.55 -69.83
CA LYS A 9 30.39 -20.92 -70.29
C LYS A 9 29.24 -21.16 -69.32
N SER A 10 28.72 -20.03 -68.87
CA SER A 10 27.34 -19.76 -68.46
C SER A 10 26.76 -20.53 -67.26
N VAL A 11 26.80 -19.94 -66.06
CA VAL A 11 25.59 -19.72 -65.24
C VAL A 11 25.81 -18.47 -64.37
N SER A 12 24.92 -17.50 -64.51
CA SER A 12 24.82 -16.25 -63.75
C SER A 12 24.76 -16.46 -62.22
N PRO A 13 25.27 -15.55 -61.37
CA PRO A 13 25.06 -15.65 -59.93
C PRO A 13 23.59 -15.36 -59.58
N ALA A 14 22.86 -16.39 -59.13
CA ALA A 14 21.52 -16.25 -58.56
C ALA A 14 21.59 -15.67 -57.13
N PRO A 15 20.58 -14.92 -56.68
CA PRO A 15 20.71 -13.94 -55.60
C PRO A 15 20.75 -14.56 -54.19
N LEU A 16 21.52 -13.90 -53.31
CA LEU A 16 21.45 -14.00 -51.85
C LEU A 16 20.02 -13.75 -51.36
N ALA A 17 19.22 -14.79 -51.17
CA ALA A 17 17.95 -14.70 -50.43
C ALA A 17 17.43 -16.10 -50.06
N LYS A 18 18.10 -16.84 -49.16
CA LYS A 18 17.52 -18.06 -48.56
C LYS A 18 18.21 -18.57 -47.28
N VAL A 19 18.90 -17.72 -46.52
CA VAL A 19 19.45 -18.08 -45.19
C VAL A 19 18.65 -17.43 -44.04
N SER A 20 17.49 -16.84 -44.32
CA SER A 20 16.62 -16.26 -43.29
C SER A 20 15.58 -17.24 -42.72
N GLN A 21 15.39 -18.43 -43.30
CA GLN A 21 14.29 -19.32 -42.91
C GLN A 21 14.63 -20.26 -41.75
N MET A 22 15.90 -20.48 -41.43
CA MET A 22 16.30 -21.37 -40.32
C MET A 22 16.52 -20.62 -38.99
N THR A 23 16.67 -19.30 -39.01
CA THR A 23 16.76 -18.48 -37.79
C THR A 23 15.41 -18.25 -37.12
N ASP A 24 14.31 -18.37 -37.86
CA ASP A 24 12.96 -18.11 -37.33
C ASP A 24 12.37 -19.31 -36.59
N LEU A 25 12.80 -20.53 -36.90
CA LEU A 25 12.31 -21.75 -36.24
C LEU A 25 12.99 -22.02 -34.89
N LEU A 26 14.22 -21.53 -34.68
CA LEU A 26 14.94 -21.62 -33.39
C LEU A 26 14.56 -20.53 -32.38
N HIS A 27 13.76 -19.53 -32.78
CA HIS A 27 13.23 -18.51 -31.86
C HIS A 27 11.93 -18.93 -31.16
N SER A 28 11.38 -20.11 -31.48
CA SER A 28 10.16 -20.65 -30.86
C SER A 28 10.40 -21.44 -29.57
N TYR A 29 11.66 -21.81 -29.27
CA TYR A 29 12.00 -22.65 -28.11
C TYR A 29 12.50 -21.86 -26.89
N MET A 30 12.53 -20.53 -26.96
CA MET A 30 12.83 -19.69 -25.80
C MET A 30 11.52 -19.06 -25.28
N PRO A 31 11.17 -19.23 -24.00
CA PRO A 31 10.00 -18.56 -23.46
C PRO A 31 10.25 -17.06 -23.58
N LYS A 32 9.49 -16.39 -24.46
CA LYS A 32 9.31 -14.94 -24.37
C LYS A 32 8.82 -14.68 -22.96
N ARG A 33 9.71 -14.17 -22.10
CA ARG A 33 9.35 -13.55 -20.83
C ARG A 33 8.41 -12.41 -21.18
N PHE A 34 7.13 -12.71 -21.32
CA PHE A 34 6.07 -11.75 -21.13
C PHE A 34 6.29 -11.24 -19.72
N ASN A 35 6.89 -10.05 -19.61
CA ASN A 35 6.48 -8.99 -18.73
C ASN A 35 7.58 -7.92 -18.70
N ASN A 36 7.17 -6.67 -18.97
CA ASN A 36 7.88 -5.45 -18.58
C ASN A 36 9.22 -5.18 -19.28
N SER A 37 9.25 -5.10 -20.61
CA SER A 37 10.42 -4.55 -21.29
C SER A 37 10.62 -3.08 -20.90
N LEU A 38 11.86 -2.70 -20.59
CA LEU A 38 12.29 -1.32 -20.32
C LEU A 38 11.84 -0.36 -21.44
N GLN A 39 11.83 -0.86 -22.68
CA GLN A 39 11.31 -0.16 -23.86
C GLN A 39 9.80 0.16 -23.78
N ARG A 40 8.98 -0.71 -23.17
CA ARG A 40 7.55 -0.42 -22.92
C ARG A 40 7.38 0.66 -21.86
N MET A 41 8.21 0.67 -20.81
CA MET A 41 8.20 1.74 -19.80
C MET A 41 8.65 3.09 -20.37
N HIS A 42 9.68 3.09 -21.23
CA HIS A 42 10.15 4.27 -21.95
C HIS A 42 9.08 4.82 -22.91
N ARG A 43 8.40 3.94 -23.67
CA ARG A 43 7.30 4.33 -24.58
C ARG A 43 6.09 4.89 -23.85
N LEU A 44 5.80 4.39 -22.63
CA LEU A 44 4.73 4.91 -21.77
C LEU A 44 5.09 6.24 -21.08
N ASN A 45 6.25 6.83 -21.38
CA ASN A 45 6.73 8.08 -20.80
C ASN A 45 6.60 8.10 -19.26
N MET A 46 6.83 6.95 -18.63
CA MET A 46 6.92 6.83 -17.18
C MET A 46 8.24 7.47 -16.78
N LYS A 47 8.29 8.80 -16.78
CA LYS A 47 9.41 9.57 -16.28
C LYS A 47 9.58 9.14 -14.83
N PHE A 48 10.71 8.52 -14.52
CA PHE A 48 11.24 8.52 -13.16
C PHE A 48 11.42 9.99 -12.82
N LEU A 49 10.42 10.61 -12.19
CA LEU A 49 10.56 11.94 -11.65
C LEU A 49 11.73 11.83 -10.66
N GLU A 50 12.82 12.55 -10.90
CA GLU A 50 13.96 12.57 -9.97
C GLU A 50 13.51 13.03 -8.58
N ASN A 51 12.40 13.79 -8.53
CA ASN A 51 11.63 14.09 -7.33
C ASN A 51 10.14 13.84 -7.61
N PRO A 52 9.61 12.62 -7.41
CA PRO A 52 8.18 12.43 -7.54
C PRO A 52 7.50 13.28 -6.46
N VAL A 53 6.63 14.20 -6.86
CA VAL A 53 5.76 14.92 -5.91
C VAL A 53 4.78 13.89 -5.36
N VAL A 54 5.22 13.11 -4.37
CA VAL A 54 4.37 12.12 -3.72
C VAL A 54 3.36 12.91 -2.90
N PRO A 55 2.05 12.82 -3.20
CA PRO A 55 1.05 13.51 -2.41
C PRO A 55 1.17 13.02 -0.96
N LYS A 56 1.42 13.95 -0.02
CA LYS A 56 1.52 13.62 1.41
C LYS A 56 0.23 12.90 1.83
N LYS A 57 0.35 11.65 2.29
CA LYS A 57 -0.81 10.86 2.72
C LYS A 57 -1.55 11.64 3.80
N LYS A 58 -2.86 11.86 3.61
CA LYS A 58 -3.72 12.54 4.59
C LYS A 58 -3.72 11.74 5.89
N SER A 59 -2.96 12.22 6.87
CA SER A 59 -2.90 11.63 8.20
C SER A 59 -4.04 12.21 9.06
N PRO A 60 -4.61 11.42 9.98
CA PRO A 60 -5.71 11.90 10.82
C PRO A 60 -5.29 13.01 11.79
N LEU A 61 -4.00 13.10 12.14
CA LEU A 61 -3.44 14.03 13.12
C LEU A 61 -2.44 15.04 12.49
N ASP A 62 -2.55 15.32 11.19
CA ASP A 62 -1.73 16.33 10.49
C ASP A 62 -0.21 16.13 10.63
N GLY A 63 0.23 14.87 10.57
CA GLY A 63 1.63 14.44 10.66
C GLY A 63 2.12 14.19 12.08
N LYS A 64 1.31 14.51 13.10
CA LYS A 64 1.68 14.31 14.50
C LYS A 64 1.41 12.86 14.93
N PRO A 65 2.29 12.23 15.73
CA PRO A 65 2.07 10.89 16.24
C PRO A 65 0.95 10.83 17.29
N PHE A 66 0.85 11.89 18.10
CA PHE A 66 -0.14 12.04 19.17
C PHE A 66 -0.83 13.41 19.08
N ALA A 67 -2.06 13.46 19.58
CA ALA A 67 -2.82 14.69 19.73
C ALA A 67 -3.69 14.62 20.99
N LYS A 68 -3.77 15.74 21.71
CA LYS A 68 -4.71 15.93 22.82
C LYS A 68 -6.09 16.28 22.25
N GLY A 69 -7.14 15.76 22.86
CA GLY A 69 -8.52 16.09 22.53
C GLY A 69 -9.46 15.95 23.71
N ILE A 70 -10.65 16.52 23.54
CA ILE A 70 -11.76 16.49 24.50
C ILE A 70 -12.85 15.56 23.94
N ILE A 71 -13.41 14.72 24.79
CA ILE A 71 -14.51 13.83 24.41
C ILE A 71 -15.80 14.63 24.30
N LEU A 72 -16.48 14.48 23.16
CA LEU A 72 -17.82 15.02 22.94
C LEU A 72 -18.88 14.04 23.42
N ARG A 73 -18.75 12.76 23.08
CA ARG A 73 -19.67 11.70 23.50
C ARG A 73 -19.05 10.30 23.42
N THR A 74 -19.51 9.40 24.26
CA THR A 74 -19.17 7.97 24.19
C THR A 74 -20.02 7.24 23.16
N LEU A 75 -19.42 6.40 22.32
CA LEU A 75 -20.09 5.72 21.22
C LEU A 75 -19.73 4.23 21.19
N ILE A 76 -20.71 3.40 20.85
CA ILE A 76 -20.47 1.97 20.58
C ILE A 76 -20.55 1.75 19.07
N LYS A 77 -19.47 1.26 18.46
CA LYS A 77 -19.44 0.92 17.02
C LYS A 77 -19.44 -0.59 16.80
N LYS A 78 -20.29 -1.03 15.87
CA LYS A 78 -20.31 -2.42 15.40
C LYS A 78 -19.16 -2.68 14.43
N PRO A 79 -18.46 -3.81 14.54
CA PRO A 79 -17.39 -4.19 13.63
C PRO A 79 -17.94 -4.66 12.29
N ARG A 80 -17.06 -4.81 11.30
CA ARG A 80 -17.35 -5.57 10.08
C ARG A 80 -17.58 -7.04 10.43
N LYS A 81 -18.53 -7.68 9.73
CA LYS A 81 -18.66 -9.14 9.67
C LYS A 81 -17.29 -9.72 9.23
N PRO A 82 -16.78 -10.82 9.81
CA PRO A 82 -17.42 -11.89 10.58
C PRO A 82 -17.62 -11.62 12.08
N ASN A 83 -17.06 -10.53 12.61
CA ASN A 83 -17.10 -10.26 14.04
C ASN A 83 -18.44 -9.62 14.45
N SER A 84 -18.88 -9.86 15.68
CA SER A 84 -20.14 -9.33 16.23
C SER A 84 -19.96 -8.44 17.47
N ALA A 85 -18.80 -8.50 18.13
CA ALA A 85 -18.54 -7.81 19.39
C ALA A 85 -18.56 -6.27 19.27
N ASN A 86 -19.22 -5.61 20.23
CA ASN A 86 -19.28 -4.16 20.31
C ASN A 86 -17.91 -3.54 20.62
N ARG A 87 -17.49 -2.51 19.86
CA ARG A 87 -16.25 -1.78 20.13
C ARG A 87 -16.55 -0.45 20.82
N LYS A 88 -16.00 -0.30 22.02
CA LYS A 88 -16.05 0.93 22.83
C LYS A 88 -15.24 2.03 22.15
N CYS A 89 -15.90 3.09 21.71
CA CYS A 89 -15.32 4.22 21.02
C CYS A 89 -15.77 5.53 21.67
N VAL A 90 -15.11 6.63 21.31
CA VAL A 90 -15.47 7.98 21.74
C VAL A 90 -15.38 8.93 20.55
N LEU A 91 -16.28 9.90 20.48
CA LEU A 91 -16.16 11.04 19.59
C LEU A 91 -15.27 12.07 20.27
N VAL A 92 -14.16 12.45 19.65
CA VAL A 92 -13.16 13.35 20.22
C VAL A 92 -13.02 14.57 19.32
N ARG A 93 -13.08 15.75 19.92
CA ARG A 93 -12.65 17.00 19.30
C ARG A 93 -11.19 17.21 19.63
N LEU A 94 -10.34 17.12 18.61
CA LEU A 94 -8.91 17.36 18.76
C LEU A 94 -8.62 18.85 18.97
N SER A 95 -7.45 19.15 19.54
CA SER A 95 -6.91 20.51 19.62
C SER A 95 -6.79 21.21 18.26
N THR A 96 -6.64 20.46 17.16
CA THR A 96 -6.68 20.97 15.77
C THR A 96 -8.09 21.32 15.28
N GLY A 97 -9.13 21.19 16.13
CA GLY A 97 -10.52 21.48 15.79
C GLY A 97 -11.25 20.34 15.05
N LYS A 98 -10.54 19.29 14.63
CA LYS A 98 -11.12 18.15 13.92
C LYS A 98 -11.86 17.22 14.88
N GLU A 99 -13.04 16.77 14.47
CA GLU A 99 -13.81 15.76 15.17
C GLU A 99 -13.55 14.39 14.57
N LEU A 100 -13.08 13.45 15.38
CA LEU A 100 -12.76 12.10 14.96
C LEU A 100 -13.26 11.07 15.98
N THR A 101 -13.60 9.88 15.50
CA THR A 101 -13.87 8.75 16.40
C THR A 101 -12.56 8.07 16.81
N ALA A 102 -12.33 7.95 18.12
CA ALA A 102 -11.22 7.20 18.70
C ALA A 102 -11.69 5.90 19.36
N TYR A 103 -10.90 4.84 19.20
CA TYR A 103 -11.12 3.58 19.90
C TYR A 103 -10.49 3.61 21.30
N VAL A 104 -11.22 3.14 22.31
CA VAL A 104 -10.71 3.00 23.68
C VAL A 104 -10.19 1.57 23.88
N PRO A 105 -8.88 1.37 24.08
CA PRO A 105 -8.32 0.03 24.27
C PRO A 105 -8.55 -0.51 25.69
N GLY A 106 -8.60 -1.84 25.79
CA GLY A 106 -8.79 -2.55 27.06
C GLY A 106 -10.24 -2.54 27.58
N GLU A 107 -10.40 -2.99 28.80
CA GLU A 107 -11.69 -3.13 29.47
C GLU A 107 -11.94 -2.00 30.50
N GLY A 108 -13.17 -1.89 31.00
CA GLY A 108 -13.54 -1.00 32.10
C GLY A 108 -13.03 0.45 32.02
N HIS A 109 -13.43 1.23 31.02
CA HIS A 109 -13.14 2.66 31.00
C HIS A 109 -14.34 3.45 31.54
N ASN A 110 -14.09 4.46 32.36
CA ASN A 110 -15.09 5.38 32.89
C ASN A 110 -14.99 6.75 32.20
N LEU A 111 -14.89 6.74 30.86
CA LEU A 111 -14.81 8.01 30.14
C LEU A 111 -16.17 8.65 30.04
N GLN A 112 -16.22 9.95 30.31
CA GLN A 112 -17.42 10.77 30.21
C GLN A 112 -17.21 11.89 29.19
N GLU A 113 -18.27 12.64 28.93
CA GLU A 113 -18.20 13.85 28.12
C GLU A 113 -17.28 14.88 28.80
N HIS A 114 -16.64 15.74 28.00
CA HIS A 114 -15.67 16.76 28.42
C HIS A 114 -14.36 16.27 29.03
N GLN A 115 -14.20 14.96 29.25
CA GLN A 115 -12.92 14.42 29.67
C GLN A 115 -11.86 14.54 28.57
N VAL A 116 -10.62 14.68 29.03
CA VAL A 116 -9.44 14.90 28.22
C VAL A 116 -8.71 13.59 28.00
N VAL A 117 -8.36 13.32 26.74
CA VAL A 117 -7.64 12.11 26.35
C VAL A 117 -6.47 12.41 25.42
N LEU A 118 -5.47 11.55 25.49
CA LEU A 118 -4.38 11.51 24.52
C LEU A 118 -4.75 10.49 23.44
N CYS A 119 -4.81 10.94 22.19
CA CYS A 119 -5.04 10.08 21.04
C CYS A 119 -3.74 9.86 20.28
N ARG A 120 -3.59 8.66 19.71
CA ARG A 120 -2.52 8.29 18.78
C ARG A 120 -3.07 7.85 17.44
N VAL A 121 -2.24 7.97 16.41
CA VAL A 121 -2.56 7.40 15.10
C VAL A 121 -2.61 5.88 15.20
N GLY A 122 -3.68 5.27 14.68
CA GLY A 122 -3.83 3.82 14.68
C GLY A 122 -5.19 3.39 14.16
N ARG A 123 -5.22 2.83 12.95
CA ARG A 123 -6.46 2.29 12.38
C ARG A 123 -6.93 1.07 13.17
N LEU A 124 -8.23 1.02 13.48
CA LEU A 124 -8.86 -0.20 13.97
C LEU A 124 -9.21 -1.06 12.75
N LYS A 125 -8.73 -2.31 12.72
CA LYS A 125 -8.91 -3.20 11.56
C LYS A 125 -10.39 -3.50 11.29
N ASP A 126 -11.15 -3.77 12.35
CA ASP A 126 -12.52 -4.28 12.23
C ASP A 126 -13.55 -3.18 11.96
N VAL A 127 -13.36 -1.98 12.52
CA VAL A 127 -14.35 -0.90 12.45
C VAL A 127 -13.92 0.12 11.39
N PRO A 128 -14.72 0.33 10.33
CA PRO A 128 -14.42 1.35 9.34
C PRO A 128 -14.53 2.75 9.95
N GLY A 129 -13.68 3.67 9.49
CA GLY A 129 -13.71 5.07 9.92
C GLY A 129 -13.00 5.36 11.24
N VAL A 130 -12.61 4.36 12.03
CA VAL A 130 -11.84 4.57 13.27
C VAL A 130 -10.34 4.54 12.95
N LYS A 131 -9.75 5.74 12.84
CA LYS A 131 -8.35 5.94 12.42
C LYS A 131 -7.39 6.26 13.58
N ILE A 132 -7.93 6.55 14.76
CA ILE A 132 -7.18 6.93 15.96
C ILE A 132 -7.58 6.07 17.15
N LYS A 133 -6.67 5.93 18.13
CA LYS A 133 -6.88 5.17 19.36
C LYS A 133 -6.51 6.04 20.56
N CYS A 134 -7.23 5.93 21.66
CA CYS A 134 -6.83 6.55 22.91
C CYS A 134 -5.63 5.82 23.52
N VAL A 135 -4.77 6.56 24.22
CA VAL A 135 -3.61 6.05 24.96
C VAL A 135 -4.01 5.89 26.42
N ARG A 136 -3.73 4.72 27.00
CA ARG A 136 -3.96 4.41 28.42
C ARG A 136 -2.81 4.95 29.27
N GLY A 137 -3.12 5.33 30.50
CA GLY A 137 -2.15 5.84 31.47
C GLY A 137 -1.83 7.33 31.32
N LYS A 138 -2.67 8.11 30.63
CA LYS A 138 -2.47 9.55 30.44
C LYS A 138 -3.80 10.31 30.47
N PHE A 139 -3.78 11.51 31.07
CA PHE A 139 -4.97 12.33 31.33
C PHE A 139 -6.04 11.51 32.06
N ASP A 140 -7.30 11.58 31.61
CA ASP A 140 -8.43 10.98 32.31
C ASP A 140 -8.61 9.48 31.97
N LEU A 141 -7.71 8.90 31.16
CA LEU A 141 -7.74 7.48 30.85
C LEU A 141 -6.69 6.71 31.69
N PRO A 142 -7.08 6.10 32.83
CA PRO A 142 -6.16 5.36 33.69
C PRO A 142 -5.65 4.08 33.03
N HIS A 143 -4.61 3.49 33.63
CA HIS A 143 -4.10 2.18 33.26
C HIS A 143 -5.19 1.10 33.39
N VAL A 144 -5.03 0.01 32.65
CA VAL A 144 -5.93 -1.15 32.77
C VAL A 144 -5.62 -1.83 34.11
N ILE A 145 -6.60 -1.87 35.01
CA ILE A 145 -6.50 -2.59 36.27
C ILE A 145 -6.53 -4.08 35.94
N LYS A 146 -5.49 -4.82 36.34
CA LYS A 146 -5.49 -6.27 36.28
C LYS A 146 -6.05 -6.75 37.61
N GLU A 147 -7.12 -7.52 37.59
CA GLU A 147 -7.56 -8.22 38.79
C GLU A 147 -6.46 -9.22 39.17
N SER A 148 -5.97 -9.14 40.41
CA SER A 148 -5.10 -10.16 40.97
C SER A 148 -5.92 -11.44 41.05
N LYS A 149 -5.55 -12.46 40.26
CA LYS A 149 -6.14 -13.79 40.39
C LYS A 149 -5.97 -14.25 41.83
N SER A 150 -7.09 -14.40 42.54
CA SER A 150 -7.18 -15.08 43.83
C SER A 150 -6.83 -16.55 43.69
#